data_AF-A0A7T4IRB5-F1
#
_entry.id   AF-A0A7T4IRB5-F1
#
_cell.length_a   1.000
_cell.length_b   1.000
_cell.length_c   1.000
_cell.angle_alpha   90.00
_cell.angle_beta   90.00
_cell.angle_gamma   90.00
#
_symmetry.space_group_name_H-M   'P 1'
#
loop_
_entity.id
_entity.type
_entity.pdbx_description
1 polymer ?
#
loop_
_entity_poly.entity_id
_entity_poly.type
_entity_poly.pdbx_seq_one_letter_code
_entity_poly.pdbx_strand_id
1 'polypeptide(L)'
;MINPDFYKRLAKIFCGDETELFTYKSGPQLVSFFNTHFHTQDSYGQGFPTRWIYVNDKLLDFSSRGIINSFFSLILSKQYLLTERQISEVDAIEHQQKIINELDKICSVYSLKLSRKGNEFYLVEIDLDLVEIGKGGFADIYFQKSTGLVVKKLNEESVRRQSLRSRLKREYEITKSCSDIESIIRVFDFDSSNCSYTMEKADDTLGNYIEASELTEDSKLNILRQILYTMSLVHQRDVLHRDLSPTNVFLVNGIIKIADFGLGKNLNTLTSHQTMDTTSFGQLFYCAPEQLMLLKDADKRSDVYSLGRIINFVMTKYPNISSHSLRSVSEKATNLEPDYRYQDATEMLSALNAWLRIRSDDAFKKTIWEKISNGVFDDDIENYIYEMPARELCQACIKKSNVFIESLMIFMKLDDTHAIYIIQTIHSNYEQYLKRFEDADSFATLSYRVLKEQFSFNVKEVAAQILHYVAYEVGRFSAQRKIDNLIENGIEPMIESILER
;
A
#
# COMPACT_ATOMS: atom_id res chain seq x y z
N MET A 1 9.62 16.39 35.11
CA MET A 1 9.42 16.34 36.58
C MET A 1 7.99 16.75 36.81
N ILE A 2 7.21 15.86 37.42
CA ILE A 2 5.76 16.00 37.53
C ILE A 2 5.41 17.27 38.32
N ASN A 3 4.43 18.04 37.83
CA ASN A 3 3.99 19.28 38.45
C ASN A 3 3.59 19.05 39.94
N PRO A 4 4.20 19.74 40.91
CA PRO A 4 3.89 19.56 42.34
C PRO A 4 2.40 19.74 42.71
N ASP A 5 1.65 20.54 41.95
CA ASP A 5 0.22 20.74 42.18
C ASP A 5 -0.60 19.46 41.94
N PHE A 6 -0.10 18.54 41.10
CA PHE A 6 -0.73 17.22 40.91
C PHE A 6 -0.74 16.43 42.22
N TYR A 7 0.40 16.35 42.90
CA TYR A 7 0.53 15.59 44.16
C TYR A 7 -0.28 16.22 45.28
N LYS A 8 -0.39 17.54 45.32
CA LYS A 8 -1.24 18.25 46.27
C LYS A 8 -2.71 17.85 46.12
N ARG A 9 -3.22 17.78 44.88
CA ARG A 9 -4.61 17.38 44.62
C ARG A 9 -4.82 15.90 44.92
N LEU A 10 -3.90 15.04 44.47
CA LEU A 10 -3.93 13.60 44.76
C LEU A 10 -3.91 13.32 46.27
N ALA A 11 -3.13 14.07 47.04
CA ALA A 11 -3.04 13.93 48.49
C ALA A 11 -4.39 14.18 49.18
N LYS A 12 -5.11 15.23 48.79
CA LYS A 12 -6.44 15.51 49.33
C LYS A 12 -7.46 14.44 48.97
N ILE A 13 -7.40 13.92 47.75
CA ILE A 13 -8.27 12.82 47.30
C ILE A 13 -8.01 11.57 48.13
N PHE A 14 -6.75 11.19 48.32
CA PHE A 14 -6.38 10.02 49.11
C PHE A 14 -6.74 10.15 50.60
N CYS A 15 -6.65 11.38 51.15
CA CYS A 15 -7.10 11.71 52.50
C CYS A 15 -8.63 11.54 52.69
N GLY A 16 -9.40 11.47 51.60
CA GLY A 16 -10.86 11.52 51.61
C GLY A 16 -11.42 12.93 51.81
N ASP A 17 -10.64 13.97 51.46
CA ASP A 17 -11.02 15.38 51.62
C ASP A 17 -11.70 15.95 50.38
N GLU A 18 -11.35 15.41 49.20
CA GLU A 18 -11.93 15.77 47.91
C GLU A 18 -12.37 14.49 47.21
N THR A 19 -13.58 14.51 46.61
CA THR A 19 -14.21 13.38 45.90
C THR A 19 -14.48 12.15 46.77
N GLU A 20 -15.58 11.43 46.51
CA GLU A 20 -15.93 10.19 47.23
C GLU A 20 -15.19 8.96 46.68
N LEU A 21 -13.88 9.10 46.44
CA LEU A 21 -13.03 8.04 45.87
C LEU A 21 -12.34 7.20 46.95
N PHE A 22 -11.89 7.82 48.03
CA PHE A 22 -11.27 7.14 49.17
C PHE A 22 -11.98 7.51 50.46
N THR A 23 -11.91 6.62 51.47
CA THR A 23 -12.51 6.92 52.78
C THR A 23 -11.67 7.94 53.53
N TYR A 24 -12.34 8.73 54.39
CA TYR A 24 -11.67 9.69 55.26
C TYR A 24 -10.66 8.98 56.16
N LYS A 25 -9.42 9.48 56.18
CA LYS A 25 -8.35 8.97 57.06
C LYS A 25 -7.89 10.07 58.00
N SER A 26 -7.82 9.76 59.29
CA SER A 26 -7.21 10.61 60.31
C SER A 26 -5.68 10.63 60.20
N GLY A 27 -5.03 11.61 60.83
CA GLY A 27 -3.57 11.72 60.83
C GLY A 27 -2.83 10.45 61.32
N PRO A 28 -3.22 9.83 62.45
CA PRO A 28 -2.65 8.55 62.89
C PRO A 28 -2.86 7.41 61.89
N GLN A 29 -4.01 7.35 61.22
CA GLN A 29 -4.29 6.33 60.19
C GLN A 29 -3.39 6.51 58.96
N LEU A 30 -3.16 7.76 58.52
CA LEU A 30 -2.24 8.06 57.43
C LEU A 30 -0.80 7.69 57.79
N VAL A 31 -0.33 8.04 58.99
CA VAL A 31 1.00 7.64 59.48
C VAL A 31 1.14 6.12 59.51
N SER A 32 0.14 5.41 60.05
CA SER A 32 0.12 3.94 60.07
C SER A 32 0.17 3.35 58.66
N PHE A 33 -0.59 3.90 57.71
CA PHE A 33 -0.59 3.46 56.31
C PHE A 33 0.81 3.56 55.68
N PHE A 34 1.47 4.72 55.75
CA PHE A 34 2.80 4.87 55.13
C PHE A 34 3.88 4.07 55.86
N ASN A 35 3.82 3.97 57.20
CA ASN A 35 4.75 3.12 57.95
C ASN A 35 4.64 1.65 57.57
N THR A 36 3.40 1.17 57.39
CA THR A 36 3.13 -0.25 57.08
C THR A 36 3.53 -0.60 55.66
N HIS A 37 3.17 0.24 54.69
CA HIS A 37 3.31 -0.10 53.27
C HIS A 37 4.57 0.45 52.60
N PHE A 38 5.18 1.50 53.17
CA PHE A 38 6.35 2.19 52.60
C PHE A 38 7.50 2.39 53.60
N HIS A 39 7.38 1.84 54.82
CA HIS A 39 8.42 1.83 55.85
C HIS A 39 8.97 3.23 56.21
N THR A 40 8.08 4.23 56.30
CA THR A 40 8.49 5.64 56.48
C THR A 40 8.88 6.04 57.91
N GLN A 41 8.61 5.19 58.92
CA GLN A 41 8.97 5.37 60.34
C GLN A 41 8.52 6.69 61.00
N ASP A 42 7.41 7.28 60.54
CA ASP A 42 6.90 8.54 61.05
C ASP A 42 6.10 8.38 62.36
N SER A 43 5.99 9.45 63.16
CA SER A 43 5.17 9.50 64.38
C SER A 43 4.17 10.66 64.34
N TYR A 44 2.94 10.43 64.77
CA TYR A 44 1.90 11.46 64.88
C TYR A 44 1.92 12.12 66.27
N GLY A 45 1.92 13.45 66.35
CA GLY A 45 2.04 14.18 67.62
C GLY A 45 1.79 15.69 67.51
N GLN A 46 2.20 16.46 68.54
CA GLN A 46 2.09 17.92 68.49
C GLN A 46 2.98 18.51 67.39
N GLY A 47 2.47 19.52 66.69
CA GLY A 47 3.16 20.16 65.56
C GLY A 47 3.10 19.36 64.25
N PHE A 48 2.33 18.26 64.19
CA PHE A 48 2.19 17.47 62.97
C PHE A 48 1.52 18.28 61.86
N PRO A 49 2.01 18.20 60.60
CA PRO A 49 1.43 18.94 59.48
C PRO A 49 -0.03 18.54 59.23
N THR A 50 -0.77 19.37 58.48
CA THR A 50 -2.13 18.97 58.08
C THR A 50 -2.09 17.69 57.24
N ARG A 51 -3.16 16.89 57.29
CA ARG A 51 -3.21 15.55 56.68
C ARG A 51 -2.78 15.54 55.22
N TRP A 52 -3.32 16.45 54.42
CA TRP A 52 -2.97 16.53 53.00
C TRP A 52 -1.53 17.02 52.76
N ILE A 53 -0.97 17.87 53.62
CA ILE A 53 0.44 18.29 53.53
C ILE A 53 1.34 17.08 53.77
N TYR A 54 1.07 16.32 54.85
CA TYR A 54 1.82 15.10 55.14
C TYR A 54 1.82 14.11 53.97
N VAL A 55 0.64 13.84 53.40
CA VAL A 55 0.50 12.94 52.25
C VAL A 55 1.23 13.51 51.02
N ASN A 56 1.08 14.79 50.72
CA ASN A 56 1.76 15.45 49.60
C ASN A 56 3.28 15.29 49.69
N ASP A 57 3.85 15.49 50.87
CA ASP A 57 5.30 15.37 51.09
C ASP A 57 5.78 13.92 50.86
N LYS A 58 4.98 12.91 51.28
CA LYS A 58 5.27 11.50 50.98
C LYS A 58 5.19 11.20 49.48
N LEU A 59 4.19 11.72 48.78
CA LEU A 59 4.05 11.50 47.34
C LEU A 59 5.20 12.14 46.54
N LEU A 60 5.65 13.33 46.94
CA LEU A 60 6.83 13.97 46.37
C LEU A 60 8.11 13.16 46.63
N ASP A 61 8.32 12.65 47.87
CA ASP A 61 9.43 11.75 48.19
C ASP A 61 9.39 10.48 47.31
N PHE A 62 8.22 9.85 47.18
CA PHE A 62 8.05 8.63 46.39
C PHE A 62 8.31 8.86 44.91
N SER A 63 7.91 10.02 44.38
CA SER A 63 8.23 10.44 43.01
C SER A 63 9.74 10.58 42.82
N SER A 64 10.43 11.27 43.75
CA SER A 64 11.88 11.47 43.69
C SER A 64 12.69 10.16 43.79
N ARG A 65 12.16 9.17 44.51
CA ARG A 65 12.75 7.84 44.70
C ARG A 65 12.35 6.82 43.63
N GLY A 66 11.47 7.19 42.70
CA GLY A 66 11.00 6.30 41.64
C GLY A 66 10.03 5.20 42.09
N ILE A 67 9.43 5.31 43.28
CA ILE A 67 8.50 4.33 43.85
C ILE A 67 7.03 4.77 43.81
N ILE A 68 6.73 5.88 43.14
CA ILE A 68 5.36 6.42 43.02
C ILE A 68 4.39 5.42 42.36
N ASN A 69 4.86 4.60 41.43
CA ASN A 69 4.05 3.56 40.77
C ASN A 69 3.62 2.47 41.77
N SER A 70 4.45 2.18 42.78
CA SER A 70 4.09 1.25 43.85
C SER A 70 2.94 1.80 44.70
N PHE A 71 2.89 3.12 44.90
CA PHE A 71 1.75 3.78 45.57
C PHE A 71 0.45 3.61 44.78
N PHE A 72 0.44 3.93 43.48
CA PHE A 72 -0.74 3.71 42.64
C PHE A 72 -1.16 2.24 42.59
N SER A 73 -0.21 1.33 42.44
CA SER A 73 -0.48 -0.11 42.39
C SER A 73 -1.09 -0.63 43.68
N LEU A 74 -0.68 -0.10 44.83
CA LEU A 74 -1.24 -0.46 46.13
C LEU A 74 -2.66 0.07 46.31
N ILE A 75 -2.87 1.38 46.16
CA ILE A 75 -4.17 2.00 46.47
C ILE A 75 -5.26 1.60 45.47
N LEU A 76 -4.87 1.14 44.28
CA LEU A 76 -5.78 0.60 43.28
C LEU A 76 -5.87 -0.92 43.33
N SER A 77 -5.15 -1.60 44.22
CA SER A 77 -5.26 -3.06 44.32
C SER A 77 -6.63 -3.49 44.85
N LYS A 78 -7.15 -4.60 44.33
CA LYS A 78 -8.41 -5.21 44.82
C LYS A 78 -8.38 -5.41 46.34
N GLN A 79 -7.26 -5.90 46.87
CA GLN A 79 -7.09 -6.18 48.30
C GLN A 79 -7.21 -4.92 49.16
N TYR A 80 -6.63 -3.80 48.70
CA TYR A 80 -6.72 -2.53 49.42
C TYR A 80 -8.16 -2.02 49.45
N LEU A 81 -8.84 -1.99 48.29
CA LEU A 81 -10.20 -1.47 48.18
C LEU A 81 -11.23 -2.29 48.97
N LEU A 82 -11.08 -3.62 49.00
CA LEU A 82 -11.90 -4.51 49.84
C LEU A 82 -11.78 -4.16 51.33
N THR A 83 -10.54 -3.94 51.79
CA THR A 83 -10.25 -3.68 53.21
C THR A 83 -10.67 -2.26 53.61
N GLU A 84 -10.39 -1.28 52.76
CA GLU A 84 -10.64 0.13 53.05
C GLU A 84 -12.13 0.46 53.13
N ARG A 85 -12.95 -0.13 52.26
CA ARG A 85 -14.39 0.18 52.18
C ARG A 85 -15.30 -0.90 52.76
N GLN A 86 -14.77 -2.07 53.10
CA GLN A 86 -15.54 -3.22 53.60
C GLN A 86 -16.68 -3.62 52.64
N ILE A 87 -16.36 -3.68 51.35
CA ILE A 87 -17.31 -3.94 50.26
C ILE A 87 -17.10 -5.32 49.64
N SER A 88 -18.04 -5.78 48.81
CA SER A 88 -17.91 -7.05 48.09
C SER A 88 -16.84 -6.97 47.00
N GLU A 89 -16.42 -8.13 46.47
CA GLU A 89 -15.46 -8.16 45.36
C GLU A 89 -15.98 -7.48 44.08
N VAL A 90 -17.28 -7.57 43.82
CA VAL A 90 -17.91 -6.95 42.65
C VAL A 90 -17.90 -5.44 42.79
N ASP A 91 -18.32 -4.93 43.96
CA ASP A 91 -18.33 -3.50 44.26
C ASP A 91 -16.90 -2.90 44.25
N ALA A 92 -15.91 -3.69 44.67
CA ALA A 92 -14.51 -3.26 44.65
C ALA A 92 -13.98 -3.04 43.23
N ILE A 93 -14.39 -3.88 42.26
CA ILE A 93 -14.01 -3.73 40.85
C ILE A 93 -14.69 -2.49 40.24
N GLU A 94 -15.98 -2.29 40.48
CA GLU A 94 -16.71 -1.11 40.00
C GLU A 94 -16.10 0.18 40.58
N HIS A 95 -15.80 0.18 41.88
CA HIS A 95 -15.20 1.32 42.54
C HIS A 95 -13.75 1.56 42.08
N GLN A 96 -12.96 0.51 41.83
CA GLN A 96 -11.63 0.63 41.22
C GLN A 96 -11.71 1.35 39.88
N GLN A 97 -12.66 0.97 39.02
CA GLN A 97 -12.85 1.61 37.71
C GLN A 97 -13.26 3.08 37.86
N LYS A 98 -14.11 3.40 38.85
CA LYS A 98 -14.47 4.78 39.18
C LYS A 98 -13.25 5.61 39.59
N ILE A 99 -12.38 5.06 40.45
CA ILE A 99 -11.14 5.73 40.86
C ILE A 99 -10.23 5.94 39.66
N ILE A 100 -10.02 4.92 38.82
CA ILE A 100 -9.17 5.02 37.62
C ILE A 100 -9.68 6.14 36.70
N ASN A 101 -10.97 6.17 36.40
CA ASN A 101 -11.56 7.17 35.51
C ASN A 101 -11.40 8.61 36.04
N GLU A 102 -11.60 8.83 37.34
CA GLU A 102 -11.44 10.16 37.93
C GLU A 102 -9.96 10.56 38.08
N LEU A 103 -9.08 9.62 38.45
CA LEU A 103 -7.65 9.88 38.49
C LEU A 103 -7.10 10.16 37.08
N ASP A 104 -7.56 9.48 36.04
CA ASP A 104 -7.14 9.75 34.65
C ASP A 104 -7.55 11.17 34.21
N LYS A 105 -8.74 11.63 34.56
CA LYS A 105 -9.16 13.02 34.31
C LYS A 105 -8.22 14.01 34.99
N ILE A 106 -7.84 13.75 36.23
CA ILE A 106 -6.92 14.62 36.97
C ILE A 106 -5.52 14.58 36.34
N CYS A 107 -5.00 13.38 36.06
CA CYS A 107 -3.70 13.19 35.41
C CYS A 107 -3.63 13.97 34.10
N SER A 108 -4.70 13.95 33.29
CA SER A 108 -4.76 14.64 32.00
C SER A 108 -4.55 16.15 32.08
N VAL A 109 -4.97 16.81 33.18
CA VAL A 109 -4.75 18.25 33.43
C VAL A 109 -3.25 18.59 33.56
N TYR A 110 -2.44 17.62 34.00
CA TYR A 110 -1.02 17.78 34.25
C TYR A 110 -0.14 17.08 33.20
N SER A 111 -0.70 16.74 32.04
CA SER A 111 0.01 16.00 30.99
C SER A 111 0.50 14.63 31.48
N LEU A 112 -0.34 13.94 32.28
CA LEU A 112 -0.07 12.59 32.80
C LEU A 112 -1.19 11.63 32.40
N LYS A 113 -0.89 10.34 32.41
CA LYS A 113 -1.87 9.26 32.28
C LYS A 113 -1.55 8.13 33.24
N LEU A 114 -2.58 7.48 33.77
CA LEU A 114 -2.41 6.26 34.50
C LEU A 114 -2.47 5.07 33.52
N SER A 115 -1.34 4.40 33.32
CA SER A 115 -1.22 3.20 32.48
C SER A 115 -1.24 1.94 33.34
N ARG A 116 -1.88 0.87 32.86
CA ARG A 116 -1.97 -0.42 33.56
C ARG A 116 -1.19 -1.49 32.81
N LYS A 117 -0.32 -2.22 33.50
CA LYS A 117 0.37 -3.41 32.98
C LYS A 117 0.21 -4.56 33.96
N GLY A 118 -0.65 -5.53 33.63
CA GLY A 118 -1.04 -6.59 34.55
C GLY A 118 -1.78 -6.02 35.78
N ASN A 119 -1.19 -6.21 36.96
CA ASN A 119 -1.74 -5.71 38.24
C ASN A 119 -1.07 -4.42 38.73
N GLU A 120 -0.13 -3.87 37.95
CA GLU A 120 0.61 -2.66 38.30
C GLU A 120 0.09 -1.45 37.52
N PHE A 121 0.14 -0.30 38.18
CA PHE A 121 -0.26 1.00 37.65
C PHE A 121 0.93 1.95 37.60
N TYR A 122 1.07 2.64 36.48
CA TYR A 122 2.19 3.48 36.13
C TYR A 122 1.70 4.87 35.79
N LEU A 123 2.28 5.89 36.41
CA LEU A 123 2.05 7.27 36.02
C LEU A 123 3.04 7.63 34.91
N VAL A 124 2.53 7.93 33.72
CA VAL A 124 3.34 8.28 32.54
C VAL A 124 3.05 9.70 32.09
N GLU A 125 4.09 10.45 31.71
CA GLU A 125 3.90 11.74 31.03
C GLU A 125 3.34 11.49 29.62
N ILE A 126 2.32 12.27 29.25
CA ILE A 126 1.70 12.25 27.93
C ILE A 126 1.89 13.60 27.26
N ASP A 127 2.17 13.58 25.97
CA ASP A 127 2.18 14.79 25.18
C ASP A 127 0.75 15.11 24.74
N LEU A 128 0.10 16.08 25.40
CA LEU A 128 -1.27 16.51 25.08
C LEU A 128 -1.39 17.15 23.68
N ASP A 129 -0.25 17.57 23.13
CA ASP A 129 -0.15 18.11 21.78
C ASP A 129 -0.33 17.01 20.72
N LEU A 130 0.06 15.76 21.05
CA LEU A 130 -0.02 14.62 20.15
C LEU A 130 -1.32 13.83 20.35
N VAL A 131 -2.07 13.66 19.26
CA VAL A 131 -3.24 12.79 19.18
C VAL A 131 -2.90 11.61 18.28
N GLU A 132 -2.94 10.39 18.79
CA GLU A 132 -2.71 9.21 17.95
C GLU A 132 -3.82 9.10 16.90
N ILE A 133 -3.44 9.00 15.63
CA ILE A 133 -4.35 8.87 14.48
C ILE A 133 -4.13 7.58 13.69
N GLY A 134 -3.08 6.82 14.01
CA GLY A 134 -2.84 5.51 13.41
C GLY A 134 -1.73 4.75 14.11
N LYS A 135 -1.83 3.42 14.12
CA LYS A 135 -0.78 2.50 14.56
C LYS A 135 -0.30 1.67 13.40
N GLY A 136 1.02 1.58 13.24
CA GLY A 136 1.67 0.73 12.26
C GLY A 136 2.58 -0.29 12.92
N GLY A 137 3.05 -1.27 12.14
CA GLY A 137 3.88 -2.35 12.67
C GLY A 137 5.20 -1.90 13.31
N PHE A 138 5.79 -0.79 12.84
CA PHE A 138 7.04 -0.26 13.40
C PHE A 138 6.97 1.20 13.86
N ALA A 139 5.95 1.94 13.43
CA ALA A 139 5.79 3.36 13.74
C ALA A 139 4.32 3.68 14.02
N ASP A 140 4.11 4.58 14.97
CA ASP A 140 2.83 5.18 15.30
C ASP A 140 2.74 6.57 14.67
N ILE A 141 1.52 6.96 14.30
CA ILE A 141 1.22 8.21 13.62
C ILE A 141 0.40 9.09 14.55
N TYR A 142 0.85 10.32 14.77
CA TYR A 142 0.20 11.29 15.64
C TYR A 142 -0.13 12.57 14.87
N PHE A 143 -1.27 13.18 15.15
CA PHE A 143 -1.57 14.55 14.78
C PHE A 143 -1.10 15.49 15.89
N GLN A 144 -0.28 16.48 15.53
CA GLN A 144 0.22 17.49 16.45
C GLN A 144 -0.67 18.75 16.38
N LYS A 145 -1.39 19.06 17.46
CA LYS A 145 -2.38 20.15 17.49
C LYS A 145 -1.75 21.53 17.29
N SER A 146 -0.60 21.78 17.90
CA SER A 146 0.05 23.09 17.92
C SER A 146 0.54 23.54 16.54
N THR A 147 0.99 22.59 15.73
CA THR A 147 1.56 22.84 14.39
C THR A 147 0.58 22.50 13.27
N GLY A 148 -0.41 21.65 13.53
CA GLY A 148 -1.28 21.08 12.50
C GLY A 148 -0.59 19.99 11.64
N LEU A 149 0.60 19.54 12.04
CA LEU A 149 1.38 18.54 11.31
C LEU A 149 1.09 17.12 11.80
N VAL A 150 1.52 16.14 11.00
CA VAL A 150 1.53 14.72 11.37
C VAL A 150 2.95 14.32 11.77
N VAL A 151 3.07 13.60 12.89
CA VAL A 151 4.32 13.05 13.42
C VAL A 151 4.32 11.54 13.19
N LYS A 152 5.28 11.05 12.40
CA LYS A 152 5.55 9.62 12.29
C LYS A 152 6.70 9.27 13.24
N LYS A 153 6.43 8.41 14.22
CA LYS A 153 7.37 8.09 15.30
C LYS A 153 7.51 6.59 15.48
N LEU A 154 8.74 6.08 15.63
CA LEU A 154 8.92 4.67 15.93
C LEU A 154 8.24 4.28 17.26
N ASN A 155 7.58 3.13 17.28
CA ASN A 155 6.99 2.60 18.52
C ASN A 155 8.07 2.14 19.51
N GLU A 156 7.70 1.96 20.79
CA GLU A 156 8.66 1.69 21.89
C GLU A 156 9.55 0.46 21.66
N GLU A 157 9.03 -0.58 20.99
CA GLU A 157 9.80 -1.77 20.65
C GLU A 157 10.75 -1.51 19.49
N SER A 158 10.30 -0.75 18.48
CA SER A 158 11.05 -0.49 17.25
C SER A 158 12.19 0.50 17.44
N VAL A 159 12.03 1.50 18.33
CA VAL A 159 13.10 2.46 18.67
C VAL A 159 14.37 1.75 19.13
N ARG A 160 14.26 0.59 19.81
CA ARG A 160 15.41 -0.16 20.31
C ARG A 160 16.26 -0.77 19.18
N ARG A 161 15.67 -0.99 18.00
CA ARG A 161 16.33 -1.63 16.86
C ARG A 161 17.07 -0.59 16.00
N GLN A 162 18.41 -0.64 16.00
CA GLN A 162 19.25 0.28 15.21
C GLN A 162 18.91 0.25 13.70
N SER A 163 18.55 -0.93 13.19
CA SER A 163 18.13 -1.11 11.79
C SER A 163 16.85 -0.31 11.45
N LEU A 164 15.86 -0.30 12.34
CA LEU A 164 14.61 0.45 12.13
C LEU A 164 14.79 1.96 12.29
N ARG A 165 15.62 2.40 13.25
CA ARG A 165 16.03 3.81 13.37
C ARG A 165 16.71 4.31 12.09
N SER A 166 17.64 3.53 11.57
CA SER A 166 18.36 3.86 10.33
C SER A 166 17.41 3.87 9.12
N ARG A 167 16.41 2.97 9.10
CA ARG A 167 15.39 2.91 8.06
C ARG A 167 14.49 4.15 8.06
N LEU A 168 13.95 4.54 9.22
CA LEU A 168 13.11 5.74 9.33
C LEU A 168 13.87 7.01 8.93
N LYS A 169 15.13 7.14 9.36
CA LYS A 169 15.98 8.27 8.98
C LYS A 169 16.18 8.33 7.46
N ARG A 170 16.46 7.19 6.82
CA ARG A 170 16.65 7.15 5.38
C ARG A 170 15.38 7.44 4.61
N GLU A 171 14.23 6.94 5.06
CA GLU A 171 12.92 7.26 4.51
C GLU A 171 12.65 8.77 4.53
N TYR A 172 12.92 9.44 5.66
CA TYR A 172 12.87 10.89 5.76
C TYR A 172 13.84 11.57 4.78
N GLU A 173 15.12 11.16 4.75
CA GLU A 173 16.15 11.76 3.90
C GLU A 173 15.78 11.64 2.40
N ILE A 174 15.29 10.48 1.95
CA ILE A 174 14.84 10.26 0.57
C ILE A 174 13.62 11.15 0.27
N THR A 175 12.60 11.12 1.12
CA THR A 175 11.39 11.94 0.93
C THR A 175 11.73 13.43 0.89
N LYS A 176 12.64 13.88 1.77
CA LYS A 176 13.13 15.27 1.78
C LYS A 176 13.85 15.64 0.49
N SER A 177 14.65 14.73 -0.08
CA SER A 177 15.36 14.96 -1.35
C SER A 177 14.43 15.13 -2.56
N CYS A 178 13.17 14.71 -2.45
CA CYS A 178 12.14 14.85 -3.47
C CYS A 178 11.11 15.97 -3.14
N SER A 179 11.31 16.75 -2.08
CA SER A 179 10.28 17.66 -1.53
C SER A 179 10.00 18.91 -2.37
N ASP A 180 10.79 19.17 -3.42
CA ASP A 180 10.52 20.19 -4.44
C ASP A 180 9.54 19.71 -5.51
N ILE A 181 9.27 18.40 -5.60
CA ILE A 181 8.19 17.84 -6.40
C ILE A 181 6.89 18.03 -5.60
N GLU A 182 5.98 18.87 -6.11
CA GLU A 182 4.74 19.26 -5.40
C GLU A 182 3.86 18.05 -4.99
N SER A 183 3.83 17.02 -5.85
CA SER A 183 3.10 15.77 -5.65
C SER A 183 3.85 14.74 -4.78
N ILE A 184 4.87 15.14 -4.04
CA ILE A 184 5.46 14.35 -2.95
C ILE A 184 5.00 14.94 -1.61
N ILE A 185 4.70 14.08 -0.65
CA ILE A 185 4.34 14.50 0.71
C ILE A 185 5.48 15.34 1.30
N ARG A 186 5.16 16.53 1.78
CA ARG A 186 6.15 17.42 2.36
C ARG A 186 6.51 16.93 3.77
N VAL A 187 7.79 16.65 3.96
CA VAL A 187 8.40 16.39 5.27
C VAL A 187 9.17 17.62 5.76
N PHE A 188 9.10 17.90 7.06
CA PHE A 188 9.68 19.09 7.67
C PHE A 188 10.96 18.73 8.42
N ASP A 189 10.85 18.28 9.67
CA ASP A 189 11.97 18.09 10.59
C ASP A 189 12.08 16.64 11.03
N PHE A 190 13.32 16.15 11.15
CA PHE A 190 13.63 14.85 11.73
C PHE A 190 14.23 15.03 13.13
N ASP A 191 13.61 14.40 14.12
CA ASP A 191 14.07 14.36 15.49
C ASP A 191 14.73 13.00 15.80
N SER A 192 16.06 13.03 15.88
CA SER A 192 16.86 11.86 16.22
C SER A 192 16.70 11.39 17.67
N SER A 193 16.28 12.26 18.59
CA SER A 193 16.18 11.95 20.02
C SER A 193 15.00 11.02 20.32
N ASN A 194 13.88 11.23 19.63
CA ASN A 194 12.67 10.43 19.78
C ASN A 194 12.36 9.56 18.55
N CYS A 195 13.27 9.53 17.57
CA CYS A 195 13.14 8.77 16.32
C CYS A 195 11.82 9.05 15.61
N SER A 196 11.58 10.32 15.29
CA SER A 196 10.39 10.78 14.59
C SER A 196 10.70 11.80 13.50
N TYR A 197 9.74 12.05 12.62
CA TYR A 197 9.73 13.22 11.77
C TYR A 197 8.32 13.77 11.56
N THR A 198 8.25 15.04 11.19
CA THR A 198 7.00 15.74 10.89
C THR A 198 6.73 15.80 9.39
N MET A 199 5.45 15.69 9.00
CA MET A 199 4.98 15.78 7.62
C MET A 199 3.65 16.52 7.54
N GLU A 200 3.29 16.98 6.35
CA GLU A 200 1.99 17.60 6.12
C GLU A 200 0.85 16.60 6.34
N LYS A 201 -0.29 17.10 6.79
CA LYS A 201 -1.46 16.27 7.05
C LYS A 201 -2.16 15.94 5.73
N ALA A 202 -2.42 14.65 5.50
CA ALA A 202 -3.29 14.20 4.42
C ALA A 202 -4.76 14.13 4.85
N ASP A 203 -5.66 14.33 3.89
CA ASP A 203 -7.10 14.20 4.07
C ASP A 203 -7.52 12.73 4.06
N ASP A 204 -6.98 11.95 3.11
CA ASP A 204 -7.23 10.52 3.00
C ASP A 204 -6.13 9.80 2.19
N THR A 205 -6.14 8.47 2.20
CA THR A 205 -5.36 7.64 1.28
C THR A 205 -6.09 7.47 -0.05
N LEU A 206 -5.34 7.20 -1.13
CA LEU A 206 -5.90 6.80 -2.42
C LEU A 206 -6.76 5.55 -2.27
N GLY A 207 -6.33 4.58 -1.46
CA GLY A 207 -7.06 3.35 -1.19
C GLY A 207 -8.49 3.63 -0.71
N ASN A 208 -8.61 4.37 0.39
CA ASN A 208 -9.91 4.75 0.96
C ASN A 208 -10.73 5.61 -0.01
N TYR A 209 -10.09 6.56 -0.69
CA TYR A 209 -10.77 7.46 -1.62
C TYR A 209 -11.41 6.70 -2.79
N ILE A 210 -10.71 5.73 -3.38
CA ILE A 210 -11.21 4.89 -4.47
C ILE A 210 -12.33 3.95 -3.99
N GLU A 211 -12.21 3.40 -2.78
CA GLU A 211 -13.25 2.53 -2.22
C GLU A 211 -14.55 3.30 -1.94
N ALA A 212 -14.44 4.47 -1.33
CA ALA A 212 -15.57 5.30 -0.91
C ALA A 212 -16.27 6.06 -2.05
N SER A 213 -15.61 6.22 -3.20
CA SER A 213 -16.10 7.09 -4.29
C SER A 213 -16.47 6.30 -5.53
N GLU A 214 -17.55 6.71 -6.20
CA GLU A 214 -17.89 6.29 -7.57
C GLU A 214 -17.32 7.30 -8.56
N LEU A 215 -16.14 6.99 -9.10
CA LEU A 215 -15.41 7.89 -10.00
C LEU A 215 -15.69 7.59 -11.46
N THR A 216 -15.85 8.65 -12.26
CA THR A 216 -15.84 8.56 -13.72
C THR A 216 -14.49 8.07 -14.23
N GLU A 217 -14.49 7.48 -15.42
CA GLU A 217 -13.25 7.01 -16.05
C GLU A 217 -12.24 8.16 -16.25
N ASP A 218 -12.69 9.36 -16.63
CA ASP A 218 -11.81 10.53 -16.79
C ASP A 218 -11.16 10.95 -15.45
N SER A 219 -11.90 10.87 -14.34
CA SER A 219 -11.35 11.13 -13.01
C SER A 219 -10.27 10.10 -12.65
N LYS A 220 -10.53 8.82 -12.90
CA LYS A 220 -9.56 7.72 -12.70
C LYS A 220 -8.30 7.93 -13.54
N LEU A 221 -8.45 8.28 -14.82
CA LEU A 221 -7.33 8.55 -15.72
C LEU A 221 -6.51 9.76 -15.25
N ASN A 222 -7.15 10.82 -14.76
CA ASN A 222 -6.45 11.98 -14.23
C ASN A 222 -5.66 11.65 -12.96
N ILE A 223 -6.19 10.81 -12.07
CA ILE A 223 -5.48 10.29 -10.89
C ILE A 223 -4.23 9.52 -11.32
N LEU A 224 -4.39 8.56 -12.22
CA LEU A 224 -3.29 7.71 -12.69
C LEU A 224 -2.19 8.51 -13.39
N ARG A 225 -2.58 9.50 -14.22
CA ARG A 225 -1.62 10.39 -14.88
C ARG A 225 -0.80 11.20 -13.88
N GLN A 226 -1.42 11.72 -12.81
CA GLN A 226 -0.69 12.44 -11.76
C GLN A 226 0.31 11.53 -11.03
N ILE A 227 -0.10 10.30 -10.69
CA ILE A 227 0.78 9.33 -10.02
C ILE A 227 1.97 8.98 -10.92
N LEU A 228 1.73 8.63 -12.18
CA LEU A 228 2.79 8.26 -13.14
C LEU A 228 3.70 9.44 -13.47
N TYR A 229 3.16 10.64 -13.60
CA TYR A 229 3.95 11.86 -13.78
C TYR A 229 4.85 12.14 -12.57
N THR A 230 4.34 11.95 -11.36
CA THR A 230 5.13 12.13 -10.14
C THR A 230 6.27 11.11 -10.10
N MET A 231 5.97 9.84 -10.37
CA MET A 231 6.98 8.78 -10.36
C MET A 231 8.02 8.90 -11.49
N SER A 232 7.65 9.47 -12.64
CA SER A 232 8.63 9.74 -13.71
C SER A 232 9.69 10.75 -13.25
N LEU A 233 9.27 11.82 -12.56
CA LEU A 233 10.19 12.81 -11.97
C LEU A 233 11.10 12.18 -10.89
N VAL A 234 10.54 11.29 -10.08
CA VAL A 234 11.30 10.54 -9.06
C VAL A 234 12.36 9.63 -9.71
N HIS A 235 11.97 8.84 -10.72
CA HIS A 235 12.88 7.92 -11.42
C HIS A 235 13.96 8.65 -12.23
N GLN A 236 13.70 9.87 -12.70
CA GLN A 236 14.71 10.72 -13.35
C GLN A 236 15.82 11.18 -12.38
N ARG A 237 15.60 11.08 -11.06
CA ARG A 237 16.60 11.34 -10.03
C ARG A 237 17.26 10.07 -9.50
N ASP A 238 17.04 8.93 -10.18
CA ASP A 238 17.49 7.60 -9.75
C ASP A 238 17.03 7.22 -8.33
N VAL A 239 15.90 7.77 -7.89
CA VAL A 239 15.24 7.40 -6.64
C VAL A 239 14.22 6.30 -6.92
N LEU A 240 14.20 5.28 -6.06
CA LEU A 240 13.22 4.19 -6.07
C LEU A 240 12.27 4.34 -4.88
N HIS A 241 11.00 3.98 -5.07
CA HIS A 241 9.99 3.99 -4.02
C HIS A 241 9.93 2.67 -3.24
N ARG A 242 9.95 1.54 -3.95
CA ARG A 242 9.99 0.13 -3.45
C ARG A 242 8.84 -0.35 -2.56
N ASP A 243 7.95 0.53 -2.14
CA ASP A 243 6.76 0.19 -1.33
C ASP A 243 5.51 0.89 -1.87
N LEU A 244 5.39 1.06 -3.19
CA LEU A 244 4.31 1.84 -3.78
C LEU A 244 2.99 1.07 -3.72
N SER A 245 1.96 1.70 -3.16
CA SER A 245 0.61 1.13 -3.02
C SER A 245 -0.43 2.23 -2.82
N PRO A 246 -1.74 1.95 -2.93
CA PRO A 246 -2.78 2.93 -2.64
C PRO A 246 -2.80 3.45 -1.20
N THR A 247 -2.14 2.78 -0.25
CA THR A 247 -2.02 3.25 1.14
C THR A 247 -0.90 4.29 1.32
N ASN A 248 0.04 4.35 0.38
CA ASN A 248 1.20 5.25 0.38
C ASN A 248 1.04 6.40 -0.64
N VAL A 249 -0.14 6.50 -1.26
CA VAL A 249 -0.56 7.65 -2.07
C VAL A 249 -1.68 8.35 -1.31
N PHE A 250 -1.53 9.64 -1.08
CA PHE A 250 -2.43 10.45 -0.28
C PHE A 250 -3.15 11.50 -1.12
N LEU A 251 -4.29 11.96 -0.61
CA LEU A 251 -4.96 13.16 -1.07
C LEU A 251 -4.71 14.27 -0.05
N VAL A 252 -4.26 15.43 -0.54
CA VAL A 252 -4.03 16.64 0.26
C VAL A 252 -4.67 17.81 -0.46
N ASN A 253 -5.77 18.33 0.06
CA ASN A 253 -6.59 19.38 -0.56
C ASN A 253 -6.97 19.03 -2.02
N GLY A 254 -7.28 17.77 -2.28
CA GLY A 254 -7.61 17.26 -3.63
C GLY A 254 -6.42 17.03 -4.56
N ILE A 255 -5.18 17.28 -4.10
CA ILE A 255 -3.95 17.00 -4.84
C ILE A 255 -3.41 15.63 -4.42
N ILE A 256 -2.99 14.83 -5.40
CA ILE A 256 -2.35 13.54 -5.13
C ILE A 256 -0.91 13.75 -4.69
N LYS A 257 -0.54 13.10 -3.59
CA LYS A 257 0.82 13.12 -3.06
C LYS A 257 1.34 11.73 -2.74
N ILE A 258 2.52 11.39 -3.24
CA ILE A 258 3.19 10.11 -2.94
C ILE A 258 4.04 10.28 -1.68
N ALA A 259 4.03 9.27 -0.81
CA ALA A 259 4.66 9.28 0.50
C ALA A 259 5.33 7.95 0.80
N ASP A 260 6.05 7.88 1.91
CA ASP A 260 6.62 6.64 2.46
C ASP A 260 7.59 5.94 1.48
N PHE A 261 8.62 6.68 1.06
CA PHE A 261 9.76 6.15 0.30
C PHE A 261 10.50 5.08 1.10
N GLY A 262 10.10 3.83 0.89
CA GLY A 262 10.66 2.68 1.56
C GLY A 262 11.94 2.20 0.89
N LEU A 263 12.81 1.54 1.67
CA LEU A 263 13.89 0.74 1.10
C LEU A 263 13.42 -0.64 0.63
N GLY A 264 12.11 -0.90 0.69
CA GLY A 264 11.48 -2.21 0.53
C GLY A 264 11.39 -2.98 1.85
N LYS A 265 10.40 -3.87 1.97
CA LYS A 265 10.23 -4.73 3.14
C LYS A 265 11.19 -5.91 3.06
N ASN A 266 12.16 -6.01 3.97
CA ASN A 266 12.86 -7.28 4.17
C ASN A 266 11.85 -8.30 4.72
N LEU A 267 11.50 -9.30 3.90
CA LEU A 267 10.57 -10.38 4.27
C LEU A 267 11.05 -11.20 5.47
N ASN A 268 12.35 -11.23 5.76
CA ASN A 268 12.89 -11.83 6.99
C ASN A 268 12.40 -11.14 8.28
N THR A 269 11.83 -9.94 8.17
CA THR A 269 11.17 -9.24 9.29
C THR A 269 9.68 -9.59 9.41
N LEU A 270 9.07 -10.08 8.32
CA LEU A 270 7.67 -10.54 8.27
C LEU A 270 7.50 -11.99 8.75
N THR A 271 8.59 -12.78 8.78
CA THR A 271 8.62 -14.14 9.37
C THR A 271 8.67 -14.16 10.91
N SER A 272 8.74 -12.99 11.55
CA SER A 272 8.45 -12.87 12.98
C SER A 272 6.95 -13.07 13.18
N HIS A 273 6.56 -14.21 13.76
CA HIS A 273 5.19 -14.69 14.01
C HIS A 273 4.22 -13.73 14.73
N GLN A 274 4.57 -12.45 14.92
CA GLN A 274 3.84 -11.48 15.74
C GLN A 274 3.20 -10.30 14.97
N THR A 275 3.44 -10.13 13.67
CA THR A 275 2.86 -8.99 12.93
C THR A 275 2.45 -9.39 11.52
N MET A 276 1.29 -10.03 11.39
CA MET A 276 0.58 -10.14 10.11
C MET A 276 -0.78 -9.47 10.24
N ASP A 277 -0.78 -8.13 10.25
CA ASP A 277 -2.02 -7.37 10.10
C ASP A 277 -2.56 -7.53 8.67
N THR A 278 -3.89 -7.49 8.51
CA THR A 278 -4.60 -7.64 7.22
C THR A 278 -4.12 -6.64 6.16
N THR A 279 -3.74 -5.42 6.57
CA THR A 279 -3.14 -4.38 5.72
C THR A 279 -1.76 -4.77 5.18
N SER A 280 -0.94 -5.47 5.99
CA SER A 280 0.36 -5.96 5.53
C SER A 280 0.24 -7.07 4.49
N PHE A 281 -0.82 -7.89 4.56
CA PHE A 281 -1.13 -8.89 3.55
C PHE A 281 -1.62 -8.25 2.24
N GLY A 282 -2.49 -7.23 2.33
CA GLY A 282 -2.99 -6.49 1.16
C GLY A 282 -1.89 -5.77 0.37
N GLN A 283 -0.81 -5.34 1.03
CA GLN A 283 0.29 -4.64 0.36
C GLN A 283 1.15 -5.57 -0.52
N LEU A 284 1.14 -6.89 -0.26
CA LEU A 284 1.89 -7.87 -1.06
C LEU A 284 1.42 -7.96 -2.51
N PHE A 285 0.15 -7.62 -2.79
CA PHE A 285 -0.38 -7.60 -4.16
C PHE A 285 0.28 -6.55 -5.05
N TYR A 286 0.96 -5.56 -4.47
CA TYR A 286 1.64 -4.49 -5.18
C TYR A 286 3.15 -4.73 -5.31
N CYS A 287 3.71 -5.71 -4.60
CA CYS A 287 5.14 -6.03 -4.65
C CYS A 287 5.48 -6.85 -5.90
N ALA A 288 6.55 -6.45 -6.60
CA ALA A 288 7.05 -7.22 -7.73
C ALA A 288 7.65 -8.57 -7.27
N PRO A 289 7.59 -9.64 -8.09
CA PRO A 289 8.11 -10.97 -7.75
C PRO A 289 9.56 -10.95 -7.26
N GLU A 290 10.42 -10.20 -7.94
CA GLU A 290 11.85 -10.08 -7.59
C GLU A 290 12.07 -9.41 -6.22
N GLN A 291 11.20 -8.47 -5.82
CA GLN A 291 11.25 -7.86 -4.48
C GLN A 291 10.91 -8.88 -3.39
N LEU A 292 10.06 -9.86 -3.69
CA LEU A 292 9.71 -10.93 -2.76
C LEU A 292 10.81 -11.98 -2.63
N MET A 293 11.65 -12.14 -3.64
CA MET A 293 12.80 -13.05 -3.58
C MET A 293 13.98 -12.39 -2.87
N LEU A 294 14.47 -11.28 -3.41
CA LEU A 294 15.66 -10.58 -2.94
C LEU A 294 15.52 -9.09 -3.18
N LEU A 295 15.29 -8.33 -2.10
CA LEU A 295 15.06 -6.88 -2.16
C LEU A 295 16.17 -6.07 -2.85
N LYS A 296 17.40 -6.60 -2.90
CA LYS A 296 18.54 -5.99 -3.60
C LYS A 296 18.40 -5.98 -5.13
N ASP A 297 17.56 -6.86 -5.67
CA ASP A 297 17.34 -7.00 -7.11
C ASP A 297 16.21 -6.05 -7.59
N ALA A 298 15.64 -5.26 -6.67
CA ALA A 298 14.63 -4.26 -6.96
C ALA A 298 15.22 -3.02 -7.65
N ASP A 299 14.69 -2.70 -8.82
CA ASP A 299 15.05 -1.53 -9.63
C ASP A 299 13.79 -0.71 -10.02
N LYS A 300 13.92 0.21 -10.98
CA LYS A 300 12.80 1.04 -11.46
C LYS A 300 11.64 0.20 -11.99
N ARG A 301 11.90 -1.00 -12.51
CA ARG A 301 10.91 -1.93 -13.08
C ARG A 301 10.11 -2.63 -11.99
N SER A 302 10.62 -2.68 -10.77
CA SER A 302 9.85 -3.10 -9.59
C SER A 302 8.78 -2.05 -9.22
N ASP A 303 9.12 -0.75 -9.26
CA ASP A 303 8.14 0.32 -9.06
C ASP A 303 7.10 0.37 -10.19
N VAL A 304 7.52 0.08 -11.44
CA VAL A 304 6.62 -0.08 -12.59
C VAL A 304 5.58 -1.18 -12.35
N TYR A 305 5.99 -2.32 -11.78
CA TYR A 305 5.05 -3.39 -11.41
C TYR A 305 4.00 -2.88 -10.40
N SER A 306 4.45 -2.20 -9.34
CA SER A 306 3.54 -1.62 -8.35
C SER A 306 2.59 -0.59 -8.96
N LEU A 307 3.07 0.24 -9.89
CA LEU A 307 2.26 1.19 -10.65
C LEU A 307 1.19 0.48 -11.50
N GLY A 308 1.54 -0.63 -12.16
CA GLY A 308 0.57 -1.43 -12.92
C GLY A 308 -0.53 -2.01 -12.04
N ARG A 309 -0.18 -2.46 -10.82
CA ARG A 309 -1.16 -2.91 -9.81
C ARG A 309 -2.04 -1.77 -9.30
N ILE A 310 -1.50 -0.57 -9.17
CA ILE A 310 -2.29 0.64 -8.84
C ILE A 310 -3.26 0.98 -9.97
N ILE A 311 -2.87 0.86 -11.25
CA ILE A 311 -3.79 1.02 -12.39
C ILE A 311 -4.97 0.06 -12.24
N ASN A 312 -4.70 -1.23 -12.07
CA ASN A 312 -5.76 -2.23 -11.90
C ASN A 312 -6.71 -1.86 -10.75
N PHE A 313 -6.15 -1.47 -9.60
CA PHE A 313 -6.94 -1.07 -8.43
C PHE A 313 -7.78 0.18 -8.68
N VAL A 314 -7.22 1.26 -9.23
CA VAL A 314 -7.99 2.49 -9.51
C VAL A 314 -9.10 2.22 -10.53
N MET A 315 -8.85 1.35 -11.50
CA MET A 315 -9.84 1.04 -12.54
C MET A 315 -10.97 0.14 -12.03
N THR A 316 -10.66 -0.84 -11.17
CA THR A 316 -11.58 -1.95 -10.84
C THR A 316 -11.90 -2.12 -9.35
N LYS A 317 -11.21 -1.40 -8.46
CA LYS A 317 -11.11 -1.66 -7.01
C LYS A 317 -10.37 -2.95 -6.63
N TYR A 318 -9.80 -3.68 -7.60
CA TYR A 318 -9.06 -4.92 -7.36
C TYR A 318 -7.69 -4.91 -8.07
N PRO A 319 -6.56 -5.04 -7.36
CA PRO A 319 -5.22 -4.94 -7.99
C PRO A 319 -4.87 -6.11 -8.93
N ASN A 320 -5.61 -7.21 -8.85
CA ASN A 320 -5.39 -8.42 -9.66
C ASN A 320 -6.29 -8.50 -10.90
N ILE A 321 -7.20 -7.54 -11.10
CA ILE A 321 -8.10 -7.53 -12.26
C ILE A 321 -7.60 -6.52 -13.28
N SER A 322 -7.06 -7.02 -14.41
CA SER A 322 -6.62 -6.20 -15.56
C SER A 322 -7.71 -5.99 -16.62
N SER A 323 -8.92 -6.53 -16.41
CA SER A 323 -10.06 -6.41 -17.33
C SER A 323 -10.68 -5.01 -17.28
N HIS A 324 -9.97 -4.01 -17.81
CA HIS A 324 -10.37 -2.61 -17.88
C HIS A 324 -9.76 -1.92 -19.11
N SER A 325 -10.08 -0.65 -19.35
CA SER A 325 -9.64 0.08 -20.55
C SER A 325 -8.12 0.28 -20.67
N LEU A 326 -7.37 0.34 -19.56
CA LEU A 326 -5.89 0.44 -19.56
C LEU A 326 -5.14 -0.91 -19.54
N ARG A 327 -5.75 -1.97 -20.08
CA ARG A 327 -5.24 -3.34 -19.93
C ARG A 327 -3.82 -3.51 -20.49
N SER A 328 -3.50 -2.99 -21.68
CA SER A 328 -2.13 -3.06 -22.24
C SER A 328 -1.09 -2.50 -21.29
N VAL A 329 -1.38 -1.31 -20.75
CA VAL A 329 -0.47 -0.57 -19.91
C VAL A 329 -0.24 -1.33 -18.61
N SER A 330 -1.29 -1.84 -17.97
CA SER A 330 -1.14 -2.56 -16.70
C SER A 330 -0.56 -3.97 -16.86
N GLU A 331 -0.89 -4.72 -17.93
CA GLU A 331 -0.35 -6.06 -18.16
C GLU A 331 1.14 -6.01 -18.52
N LYS A 332 1.57 -5.11 -19.41
CA LYS A 332 3.00 -4.89 -19.70
C LYS A 332 3.76 -4.50 -18.44
N ALA A 333 3.20 -3.59 -17.63
CA ALA A 333 3.82 -3.18 -16.37
C ALA A 333 3.91 -4.33 -15.33
N THR A 334 2.96 -5.25 -15.32
CA THR A 334 2.88 -6.35 -14.34
C THR A 334 3.40 -7.70 -14.86
N ASN A 335 4.14 -7.70 -15.98
CA ASN A 335 4.80 -8.90 -16.48
C ASN A 335 5.70 -9.54 -15.40
N LEU A 336 5.71 -10.87 -15.31
CA LEU A 336 6.50 -11.56 -14.29
C LEU A 336 8.00 -11.36 -14.51
N GLU A 337 8.45 -11.33 -15.77
CA GLU A 337 9.83 -11.08 -16.13
C GLU A 337 10.07 -9.56 -16.26
N PRO A 338 10.99 -8.97 -15.46
CA PRO A 338 11.24 -7.54 -15.48
C PRO A 338 11.68 -6.99 -16.83
N ASP A 339 12.34 -7.81 -17.66
CA ASP A 339 12.85 -7.40 -18.98
C ASP A 339 11.73 -7.06 -19.99
N TYR A 340 10.51 -7.57 -19.77
CA TYR A 340 9.34 -7.26 -20.60
C TYR A 340 8.47 -6.12 -20.03
N ARG A 341 8.87 -5.50 -18.91
CA ARG A 341 8.19 -4.32 -18.36
C ARG A 341 8.75 -3.05 -18.97
N TYR A 342 8.04 -1.94 -18.78
CA TYR A 342 8.61 -0.61 -18.99
C TYR A 342 9.86 -0.43 -18.13
N GLN A 343 10.90 0.19 -18.69
CA GLN A 343 12.18 0.39 -18.01
C GLN A 343 12.05 1.30 -16.79
N ASP A 344 11.16 2.29 -16.86
CA ASP A 344 10.84 3.17 -15.75
C ASP A 344 9.43 3.81 -15.89
N ALA A 345 9.06 4.65 -14.91
CA ALA A 345 7.80 5.35 -14.89
C ALA A 345 7.65 6.41 -16.01
N THR A 346 8.75 6.89 -16.61
CA THR A 346 8.72 7.81 -17.77
C THR A 346 8.22 7.10 -19.01
N GLU A 347 8.73 5.90 -19.27
CA GLU A 347 8.29 5.07 -20.39
C GLU A 347 6.82 4.65 -20.19
N MET A 348 6.47 4.22 -18.98
CA MET A 348 5.09 3.84 -18.63
C MET A 348 4.11 5.03 -18.77
N LEU A 349 4.50 6.24 -18.36
CA LEU A 349 3.71 7.46 -18.57
C LEU A 349 3.54 7.77 -20.06
N SER A 350 4.58 7.55 -20.86
CA SER A 350 4.53 7.75 -22.32
C SER A 350 3.53 6.79 -22.96
N ALA A 351 3.52 5.52 -22.53
CA ALA A 351 2.54 4.53 -22.97
C ALA A 351 1.10 4.93 -22.60
N LEU A 352 0.85 5.40 -21.37
CA LEU A 352 -0.47 5.92 -20.98
C LEU A 352 -0.89 7.12 -21.86
N ASN A 353 0.02 8.05 -22.14
CA ASN A 353 -0.27 9.21 -22.98
C ASN A 353 -0.53 8.80 -24.44
N ALA A 354 0.20 7.82 -24.97
CA ALA A 354 -0.04 7.26 -26.30
C ALA A 354 -1.43 6.60 -26.37
N TRP A 355 -1.78 5.80 -25.36
CA TRP A 355 -3.10 5.21 -25.20
C TRP A 355 -4.23 6.26 -25.24
N LEU A 356 -4.07 7.34 -24.46
CA LEU A 356 -5.05 8.44 -24.44
C LEU A 356 -5.20 9.09 -25.81
N ARG A 357 -4.08 9.33 -26.51
CA ARG A 357 -4.08 9.92 -27.86
C ARG A 357 -4.77 9.04 -28.88
N ILE A 358 -4.50 7.72 -28.86
CA ILE A 358 -5.18 6.76 -29.75
C ILE A 358 -6.69 6.86 -29.60
N ARG A 359 -7.20 7.05 -28.38
CA ARG A 359 -8.65 7.13 -28.15
C ARG A 359 -9.26 8.47 -28.60
N SER A 360 -8.52 9.57 -28.49
CA SER A 360 -9.06 10.92 -28.69
C SER A 360 -8.68 11.59 -30.03
N ASP A 361 -7.68 11.07 -30.75
CA ASP A 361 -7.08 11.76 -31.90
C ASP A 361 -7.02 10.87 -33.15
N ASP A 362 -7.94 11.11 -34.09
CA ASP A 362 -7.98 10.41 -35.38
C ASP A 362 -6.78 10.75 -36.28
N ALA A 363 -6.15 11.93 -36.12
CA ALA A 363 -4.94 12.27 -36.85
C ALA A 363 -3.76 11.41 -36.36
N PHE A 364 -3.66 11.15 -35.05
CA PHE A 364 -2.66 10.24 -34.51
C PHE A 364 -2.83 8.82 -35.04
N LYS A 365 -4.05 8.28 -35.06
CA LYS A 365 -4.33 6.96 -35.68
C LYS A 365 -3.85 6.92 -37.14
N LYS A 366 -4.04 8.00 -37.89
CA LYS A 366 -3.57 8.09 -39.27
C LYS A 366 -2.05 7.99 -39.35
N THR A 367 -1.31 8.67 -38.46
CA THR A 367 0.16 8.54 -38.41
C THR A 367 0.64 7.13 -38.07
N ILE A 368 -0.05 6.41 -37.18
CA ILE A 368 0.23 5.00 -36.88
C ILE A 368 0.05 4.15 -38.13
N TRP A 369 -1.07 4.33 -38.85
CA TRP A 369 -1.30 3.62 -40.10
C TRP A 369 -0.27 3.97 -41.18
N GLU A 370 0.24 5.20 -41.23
CA GLU A 370 1.33 5.58 -42.12
C GLU A 370 2.64 4.86 -41.76
N LYS A 371 2.97 4.78 -40.46
CA LYS A 371 4.14 4.02 -39.96
C LYS A 371 4.04 2.52 -40.33
N ILE A 372 2.90 1.89 -40.03
CA ILE A 372 2.61 0.50 -40.42
C ILE A 372 2.75 0.32 -41.93
N SER A 373 2.18 1.24 -42.72
CA SER A 373 2.26 1.18 -44.19
C SER A 373 3.70 1.23 -44.72
N ASN A 374 4.59 1.87 -43.98
CA ASN A 374 6.01 1.99 -44.30
C ASN A 374 6.88 0.88 -43.67
N GLY A 375 6.27 -0.13 -43.01
CA GLY A 375 6.99 -1.22 -42.38
C GLY A 375 7.74 -0.86 -41.09
N VAL A 376 7.40 0.27 -40.47
CA VAL A 376 7.93 0.66 -39.16
C VAL A 376 7.16 -0.10 -38.08
N PHE A 377 7.85 -0.55 -37.03
CA PHE A 377 7.24 -1.09 -35.82
C PHE A 377 7.94 -0.45 -34.60
N ASP A 378 7.18 0.29 -33.81
CA ASP A 378 7.63 0.99 -32.61
C ASP A 378 6.58 0.86 -31.49
N ASP A 379 6.86 1.44 -30.33
CA ASP A 379 5.98 1.34 -29.14
C ASP A 379 4.58 1.90 -29.39
N ASP A 380 4.42 2.90 -30.28
CA ASP A 380 3.10 3.44 -30.64
C ASP A 380 2.27 2.37 -31.36
N ILE A 381 2.88 1.61 -32.26
CA ILE A 381 2.22 0.53 -33.00
C ILE A 381 1.92 -0.66 -32.09
N GLU A 382 2.86 -1.04 -31.23
CA GLU A 382 2.64 -2.10 -30.23
C GLU A 382 1.40 -1.77 -29.37
N ASN A 383 1.36 -0.58 -28.77
CA ASN A 383 0.24 -0.13 -27.96
C ASN A 383 -1.07 -0.06 -28.76
N TYR A 384 -1.01 0.41 -30.01
CA TYR A 384 -2.19 0.47 -30.89
C TYR A 384 -2.75 -0.90 -31.25
N ILE A 385 -1.90 -1.90 -31.51
CA ILE A 385 -2.32 -3.27 -31.79
C ILE A 385 -2.90 -3.91 -30.52
N TYR A 386 -2.24 -3.74 -29.38
CA TYR A 386 -2.69 -4.34 -28.11
C TYR A 386 -4.10 -3.86 -27.72
N GLU A 387 -4.38 -2.58 -27.94
CA GLU A 387 -5.65 -1.94 -27.58
C GLU A 387 -6.71 -2.02 -28.67
N MET A 388 -6.38 -2.63 -29.81
CA MET A 388 -7.29 -2.68 -30.95
C MET A 388 -8.49 -3.57 -30.60
N PRO A 389 -9.73 -3.05 -30.67
CA PRO A 389 -10.92 -3.88 -30.48
C PRO A 389 -10.92 -5.03 -31.49
N ALA A 390 -11.40 -6.22 -31.10
CA ALA A 390 -11.43 -7.42 -31.96
C ALA A 390 -12.01 -7.14 -33.37
N ARG A 391 -13.04 -6.29 -33.43
CA ARG A 391 -13.61 -5.80 -34.69
C ARG A 391 -12.60 -5.06 -35.55
N GLU A 392 -11.89 -4.09 -34.99
CA GLU A 392 -10.90 -3.31 -35.73
C GLU A 392 -9.71 -4.17 -36.14
N LEU A 393 -9.26 -5.06 -35.25
CA LEU A 393 -8.18 -6.03 -35.50
C LEU A 393 -8.50 -6.91 -36.72
N CYS A 394 -9.67 -7.56 -36.72
CA CYS A 394 -10.09 -8.41 -37.83
C CYS A 394 -10.30 -7.60 -39.13
N GLN A 395 -10.89 -6.41 -39.05
CA GLN A 395 -11.07 -5.56 -40.23
C GLN A 395 -9.75 -5.04 -40.79
N ALA A 396 -8.77 -4.77 -39.94
CA ALA A 396 -7.43 -4.37 -40.34
C ALA A 396 -6.71 -5.51 -41.07
N CYS A 397 -6.78 -6.74 -40.54
CA CYS A 397 -6.29 -7.93 -41.24
C CYS A 397 -6.86 -8.02 -42.66
N ILE A 398 -8.17 -7.84 -42.82
CA ILE A 398 -8.83 -7.93 -44.13
C ILE A 398 -8.43 -6.76 -45.06
N LYS A 399 -8.52 -5.52 -44.58
CA LYS A 399 -8.39 -4.31 -45.43
C LYS A 399 -6.95 -3.94 -45.76
N LYS A 400 -6.02 -4.22 -44.85
CA LYS A 400 -4.59 -3.84 -44.97
C LYS A 400 -3.71 -5.06 -45.26
N SER A 401 -4.24 -6.27 -45.09
CA SER A 401 -3.66 -7.54 -45.51
C SER A 401 -2.20 -7.68 -45.08
N ASN A 402 -1.30 -8.01 -46.01
CA ASN A 402 0.10 -8.32 -45.75
C ASN A 402 0.82 -7.30 -44.87
N VAL A 403 0.58 -5.99 -45.07
CA VAL A 403 1.34 -4.95 -44.35
C VAL A 403 1.01 -4.95 -42.86
N PHE A 404 -0.27 -5.12 -42.52
CA PHE A 404 -0.68 -5.24 -41.13
C PHE A 404 -0.30 -6.59 -40.53
N ILE A 405 -0.36 -7.67 -41.33
CA ILE A 405 0.09 -9.01 -40.90
C ILE A 405 1.57 -9.00 -40.52
N GLU A 406 2.45 -8.28 -41.24
CA GLU A 406 3.86 -8.13 -40.82
C GLU A 406 3.97 -7.50 -39.42
N SER A 407 3.24 -6.42 -39.18
CA SER A 407 3.25 -5.75 -37.85
C SER A 407 2.70 -6.67 -36.76
N LEU A 408 1.62 -7.42 -37.04
CA LEU A 408 1.09 -8.42 -36.11
C LEU A 408 2.10 -9.53 -35.81
N MET A 409 2.83 -10.01 -36.81
CA MET A 409 3.85 -11.04 -36.62
C MET A 409 5.02 -10.54 -35.75
N ILE A 410 5.42 -9.27 -35.89
CA ILE A 410 6.42 -8.65 -35.00
C ILE A 410 5.87 -8.56 -33.57
N PHE A 411 4.65 -8.05 -33.41
CA PHE A 411 3.98 -7.93 -32.12
C PHE A 411 3.84 -9.28 -31.40
N MET A 412 3.37 -10.32 -32.10
CA MET A 412 3.20 -11.66 -31.52
C MET A 412 4.53 -12.29 -31.08
N LYS A 413 5.68 -11.85 -31.62
CA LYS A 413 6.99 -12.37 -31.22
C LYS A 413 7.58 -11.68 -29.99
N LEU A 414 6.97 -10.61 -29.50
CA LEU A 414 7.45 -9.91 -28.31
C LEU A 414 7.43 -10.83 -27.09
N ASP A 415 6.30 -11.53 -26.88
CA ASP A 415 6.21 -12.67 -25.96
C ASP A 415 5.01 -13.58 -26.29
N ASP A 416 4.96 -14.75 -25.64
CA ASP A 416 3.92 -15.77 -25.88
C ASP A 416 2.52 -15.31 -25.45
N THR A 417 2.40 -14.40 -24.48
CA THR A 417 1.10 -13.85 -24.04
C THR A 417 0.49 -12.98 -25.13
N HIS A 418 1.31 -12.14 -25.79
CA HIS A 418 0.90 -11.36 -26.96
C HIS A 418 0.43 -12.28 -28.10
N ALA A 419 1.18 -13.33 -28.40
CA ALA A 419 0.83 -14.29 -29.43
C ALA A 419 -0.52 -14.97 -29.14
N ILE A 420 -0.69 -15.48 -27.92
CA ILE A 420 -1.92 -16.13 -27.46
C ILE A 420 -3.10 -15.15 -27.54
N TYR A 421 -2.93 -13.92 -27.04
CA TYR A 421 -3.99 -12.90 -27.04
C TYR A 421 -4.48 -12.60 -28.46
N ILE A 422 -3.58 -12.33 -29.40
CA ILE A 422 -3.94 -12.00 -30.78
C ILE A 422 -4.61 -13.18 -31.47
N ILE A 423 -4.00 -14.37 -31.42
CA ILE A 423 -4.52 -15.51 -32.18
C ILE A 423 -5.88 -15.97 -31.64
N GLN A 424 -6.09 -15.94 -30.32
CA GLN A 424 -7.39 -16.25 -29.71
C GLN A 424 -8.43 -15.18 -30.01
N THR A 425 -8.06 -13.90 -29.92
CA THR A 425 -8.98 -12.79 -30.23
C THR A 425 -9.47 -12.88 -31.67
N ILE A 426 -8.57 -13.18 -32.61
CA ILE A 426 -8.92 -13.43 -34.02
C ILE A 426 -9.80 -14.67 -34.12
N HIS A 427 -9.37 -15.81 -33.59
CA HIS A 427 -10.10 -17.08 -33.67
C HIS A 427 -11.55 -16.95 -33.20
N SER A 428 -11.79 -16.29 -32.07
CA SER A 428 -13.14 -16.13 -31.52
C SER A 428 -14.04 -15.16 -32.28
N ASN A 429 -13.50 -14.38 -33.23
CA ASN A 429 -14.24 -13.26 -33.82
C ASN A 429 -14.21 -13.18 -35.36
N TYR A 430 -13.22 -13.74 -36.05
CA TYR A 430 -12.96 -13.43 -37.46
C TYR A 430 -14.10 -13.82 -38.40
N GLU A 431 -14.78 -14.95 -38.14
CA GLU A 431 -15.86 -15.49 -38.98
C GLU A 431 -16.98 -14.48 -39.22
N GLN A 432 -17.39 -13.76 -38.17
CA GLN A 432 -18.48 -12.77 -38.24
C GLN A 432 -18.13 -11.55 -39.12
N TYR A 433 -16.85 -11.38 -39.48
CA TYR A 433 -16.35 -10.25 -40.25
C TYR A 433 -16.00 -10.62 -41.69
N LEU A 434 -16.13 -11.88 -42.09
CA LEU A 434 -15.98 -12.31 -43.47
C LEU A 434 -17.20 -11.87 -44.28
N LYS A 435 -17.05 -10.82 -45.11
CA LYS A 435 -18.14 -10.31 -45.96
C LYS A 435 -18.01 -10.79 -47.40
N ARG A 436 -16.78 -11.00 -47.84
CA ARG A 436 -16.42 -11.53 -49.16
C ARG A 436 -15.64 -12.81 -49.00
N PHE A 437 -15.71 -13.64 -50.02
CA PHE A 437 -14.98 -14.90 -50.07
C PHE A 437 -13.46 -14.70 -49.96
N GLU A 438 -12.93 -13.62 -50.54
CA GLU A 438 -11.50 -13.26 -50.47
C GLU A 438 -11.04 -12.76 -49.09
N ASP A 439 -11.94 -12.31 -48.21
CA ASP A 439 -11.57 -11.77 -46.89
C ASP A 439 -10.83 -12.82 -46.04
N ALA A 440 -11.18 -14.10 -46.24
CA ALA A 440 -10.60 -15.23 -45.53
C ALA A 440 -9.11 -15.47 -45.83
N ASP A 441 -8.59 -14.97 -46.96
CA ASP A 441 -7.19 -15.15 -47.34
C ASP A 441 -6.21 -14.50 -46.37
N SER A 442 -6.62 -13.40 -45.74
CA SER A 442 -5.77 -12.68 -44.78
C SER A 442 -5.54 -13.53 -43.53
N PHE A 443 -6.57 -14.23 -43.05
CA PHE A 443 -6.48 -15.13 -41.90
C PHE A 443 -5.72 -16.41 -42.24
N ALA A 444 -5.95 -16.99 -43.43
CA ALA A 444 -5.13 -18.11 -43.91
C ALA A 444 -3.64 -17.74 -44.03
N THR A 445 -3.33 -16.51 -44.44
CA THR A 445 -1.95 -16.03 -44.57
C THR A 445 -1.30 -15.85 -43.20
N LEU A 446 -1.99 -15.21 -42.25
CA LEU A 446 -1.51 -15.09 -40.88
C LEU A 446 -1.25 -16.46 -40.25
N SER A 447 -2.24 -17.36 -40.30
CA SER A 447 -2.11 -18.71 -39.71
C SER A 447 -0.97 -19.51 -40.33
N TYR A 448 -0.85 -19.50 -41.66
CA TYR A 448 0.25 -20.18 -42.34
C TYR A 448 1.63 -19.66 -41.90
N ARG A 449 1.77 -18.34 -41.66
CA ARG A 449 3.03 -17.79 -41.16
C ARG A 449 3.32 -18.19 -39.73
N VAL A 450 2.33 -18.12 -38.84
CA VAL A 450 2.47 -18.58 -37.46
C VAL A 450 2.93 -20.04 -37.42
N LEU A 451 2.38 -20.89 -38.27
CA LEU A 451 2.75 -22.31 -38.35
C LEU A 451 4.17 -22.56 -38.87
N LYS A 452 4.72 -21.67 -39.71
CA LYS A 452 6.09 -21.78 -40.22
C LYS A 452 7.16 -21.23 -39.30
N GLU A 453 6.78 -20.44 -38.31
CA GLU A 453 7.71 -19.72 -37.45
C GLU A 453 7.74 -20.33 -36.04
N GLN A 454 8.65 -19.83 -35.19
CA GLN A 454 8.86 -20.33 -33.84
C GLN A 454 7.83 -19.71 -32.87
N PHE A 455 6.70 -20.38 -32.70
CA PHE A 455 5.67 -20.08 -31.71
C PHE A 455 5.37 -21.30 -30.83
N SER A 456 4.76 -21.08 -29.66
CA SER A 456 4.34 -22.17 -28.78
C SER A 456 3.28 -23.06 -29.43
N PHE A 457 3.18 -24.30 -28.95
CA PHE A 457 2.18 -25.25 -29.44
C PHE A 457 0.76 -24.68 -29.35
N ASN A 458 0.41 -24.01 -28.25
CA ASN A 458 -0.93 -23.43 -28.06
C ASN A 458 -1.27 -22.39 -29.15
N VAL A 459 -0.29 -21.56 -29.52
CA VAL A 459 -0.47 -20.55 -30.58
C VAL A 459 -0.61 -21.25 -31.95
N LYS A 460 0.22 -22.25 -32.23
CA LYS A 460 0.16 -23.02 -33.47
C LYS A 460 -1.14 -23.83 -33.61
N GLU A 461 -1.64 -24.40 -32.52
CA GLU A 461 -2.89 -25.17 -32.47
C GLU A 461 -4.07 -24.30 -32.94
N VAL A 462 -4.21 -23.09 -32.38
CA VAL A 462 -5.27 -22.15 -32.78
C VAL A 462 -5.08 -21.68 -34.22
N ALA A 463 -3.84 -21.41 -34.65
CA ALA A 463 -3.55 -21.03 -36.03
C ALA A 463 -3.95 -22.14 -37.02
N ALA A 464 -3.69 -23.41 -36.68
CA ALA A 464 -4.07 -24.57 -37.48
C ALA A 464 -5.59 -24.71 -37.61
N GLN A 465 -6.34 -24.51 -36.52
CA GLN A 465 -7.80 -24.52 -36.54
C GLN A 465 -8.37 -23.46 -37.49
N ILE A 466 -7.86 -22.23 -37.43
CA ILE A 466 -8.24 -21.15 -38.37
C ILE A 466 -7.90 -21.56 -39.82
N LEU A 467 -6.69 -22.06 -40.07
CA LEU A 467 -6.26 -22.40 -41.43
C LEU A 467 -7.10 -23.54 -42.02
N HIS A 468 -7.38 -24.57 -41.23
CA HIS A 468 -8.25 -25.69 -41.58
C HIS A 468 -9.67 -25.21 -41.92
N TYR A 469 -10.30 -24.41 -41.04
CA TYR A 469 -11.62 -23.86 -41.30
C TYR A 469 -11.66 -23.04 -42.60
N VAL A 470 -10.67 -22.17 -42.83
CA VAL A 470 -10.62 -21.38 -44.06
C VAL A 470 -10.43 -22.27 -45.30
N ALA A 471 -9.66 -23.36 -45.19
CA ALA A 471 -9.42 -24.28 -46.29
C ALA A 471 -10.65 -25.11 -46.67
N TYR A 472 -11.37 -25.65 -45.70
CA TYR A 472 -12.39 -26.68 -45.94
C TYR A 472 -13.82 -26.21 -45.67
N GLU A 473 -14.06 -25.47 -44.59
CA GLU A 473 -15.40 -24.95 -44.26
C GLU A 473 -15.76 -23.74 -45.12
N VAL A 474 -14.82 -22.80 -45.28
CA VAL A 474 -14.98 -21.69 -46.24
C VAL A 474 -14.70 -22.16 -47.67
N GLY A 475 -13.85 -23.17 -47.87
CA GLY A 475 -13.53 -23.71 -49.19
C GLY A 475 -12.50 -22.90 -49.99
N ARG A 476 -11.51 -22.29 -49.33
CA ARG A 476 -10.44 -21.53 -50.01
C ARG A 476 -9.34 -22.45 -50.55
N PHE A 477 -9.28 -22.62 -51.87
CA PHE A 477 -8.18 -23.34 -52.54
C PHE A 477 -6.79 -22.76 -52.26
N SER A 478 -6.68 -21.44 -52.02
CA SER A 478 -5.43 -20.79 -51.62
C SER A 478 -4.93 -21.28 -50.26
N ALA A 479 -5.84 -21.57 -49.33
CA ALA A 479 -5.54 -22.10 -48.01
C ALA A 479 -5.23 -23.61 -48.05
N GLN A 480 -5.95 -24.38 -48.87
CA GLN A 480 -5.64 -25.80 -49.10
C GLN A 480 -4.18 -25.98 -49.58
N ARG A 481 -3.75 -25.20 -50.59
CA ARG A 481 -2.35 -25.23 -51.05
C ARG A 481 -1.34 -24.84 -49.97
N LYS A 482 -1.73 -23.99 -49.01
CA LYS A 482 -0.88 -23.64 -47.86
C LYS A 482 -0.73 -24.82 -46.92
N ILE A 483 -1.81 -25.57 -46.67
CA ILE A 483 -1.78 -26.81 -45.89
C ILE A 483 -0.89 -27.84 -46.57
N ASP A 484 -1.09 -28.12 -47.85
CA ASP A 484 -0.27 -29.06 -48.63
C ASP A 484 1.23 -28.72 -48.48
N ASN A 485 1.57 -27.43 -48.62
CA ASN A 485 2.93 -26.97 -48.47
C ASN A 485 3.49 -27.14 -47.05
N LEU A 486 2.68 -26.97 -45.99
CA LEU A 486 3.12 -27.22 -44.62
C LEU A 486 3.44 -28.70 -44.39
N ILE A 487 2.57 -29.58 -44.88
CA ILE A 487 2.71 -31.04 -44.76
C ILE A 487 3.95 -31.52 -45.53
N GLU A 488 4.11 -31.09 -46.78
CA GLU A 488 5.26 -31.45 -47.62
C GLU A 488 6.61 -31.02 -47.01
N ASN A 489 6.64 -29.90 -46.27
CA ASN A 489 7.86 -29.40 -45.63
C ASN A 489 8.08 -29.95 -44.21
N GLY A 490 7.20 -30.82 -43.72
CA GLY A 490 7.28 -31.43 -42.39
C GLY A 490 6.82 -30.48 -41.29
N ILE A 491 5.58 -30.65 -40.84
CA ILE A 491 5.01 -29.96 -39.68
C ILE A 491 4.89 -30.94 -38.50
N GLU A 492 4.70 -30.42 -37.28
CA GLU A 492 4.55 -31.23 -36.08
C GLU A 492 3.31 -32.17 -36.20
N PRO A 493 3.41 -33.48 -35.87
CA PRO A 493 2.33 -34.45 -36.14
C PRO A 493 0.97 -34.12 -35.52
N MET A 494 0.97 -33.50 -34.33
CA MET A 494 -0.27 -33.06 -33.69
C MET A 494 -0.94 -31.91 -34.45
N ILE A 495 -0.15 -31.01 -35.05
CA ILE A 495 -0.64 -29.91 -35.88
C ILE A 495 -1.10 -30.42 -37.25
N GLU A 496 -0.35 -31.34 -37.85
CA GLU A 496 -0.74 -32.03 -39.10
C GLU A 496 -2.13 -32.66 -38.96
N SER A 497 -2.37 -33.40 -37.87
CA SER A 497 -3.68 -33.99 -37.59
C SER A 497 -4.83 -32.98 -37.48
N ILE A 498 -4.56 -31.72 -37.12
CA ILE A 498 -5.60 -30.67 -37.08
C ILE A 498 -5.87 -30.15 -38.49
N LEU A 499 -4.84 -30.00 -39.31
CA LEU A 499 -4.96 -29.51 -40.68
C LEU A 499 -5.69 -30.51 -41.59
N GLU A 500 -5.53 -31.81 -41.34
CA GLU A 500 -6.13 -32.92 -42.09
C GLU A 500 -7.52 -33.37 -41.62
N ARG A 501 -8.04 -32.82 -40.52
CA ARG A 501 -9.44 -33.07 -40.10
C ARG A 501 -10.43 -32.66 -41.18
#